data_AF-A0A6C0GCW8-F1
#
_entry.id   AF-A0A6C0GCW8-F1
#
_cell.length_a   1.000
_cell.length_b   1.000
_cell.length_c   1.000
_cell.angle_alpha   90.00
_cell.angle_beta   90.00
_cell.angle_gamma   90.00
#
_symmetry.space_group_name_H-M   'P 1'
#
loop_
_entity.id
_entity.type
_entity.pdbx_description
1 polymer ?
#
loop_
_entity_poly.entity_id
_entity_poly.type
_entity_poly.pdbx_seq_one_letter_code
_entity_poly.pdbx_strand_id
1 'polypeptide(L)'
;MNYGFASAITGTKSPVGQGESEKATDQSKANVTKLVMAGYDFVLDHVKKMTPAQLNEPFKLFGRFDMSKATALAKIFEHQTHHPGQTTVYLRIAKVIPPSEKLF
;
A
#
# COMPACT_ATOMS: atom_id res chain seq x y z
N MET A 1 -3.69 2.16 4.12
CA MET A 1 -4.00 1.51 2.81
C MET A 1 -3.41 0.10 2.62
N ASN A 2 -2.08 -0.10 2.76
CA ASN A 2 -1.38 -1.37 2.48
C ASN A 2 -2.06 -2.60 3.09
N TYR A 3 -2.38 -2.52 4.38
CA TYR A 3 -3.07 -3.57 5.12
C TYR A 3 -4.40 -4.01 4.48
N GLY A 4 -5.23 -3.06 4.06
CA GLY A 4 -6.56 -3.34 3.51
C GLY A 4 -6.49 -4.09 2.18
N PHE A 5 -5.62 -3.65 1.27
CA PHE A 5 -5.44 -4.36 0.00
C PHE A 5 -4.81 -5.75 0.20
N ALA A 6 -3.70 -5.83 0.94
CA ALA A 6 -3.02 -7.11 1.14
C ALA A 6 -3.94 -8.12 1.84
N SER A 7 -4.74 -7.67 2.81
CA SER A 7 -5.74 -8.53 3.46
C SER A 7 -6.79 -9.02 2.48
N ALA A 8 -7.34 -8.12 1.66
CA ALA A 8 -8.34 -8.49 0.66
C ALA A 8 -7.81 -9.53 -0.35
N ILE A 9 -6.58 -9.35 -0.84
CA ILE A 9 -6.01 -10.18 -1.90
C ILE A 9 -5.51 -11.53 -1.37
N THR A 10 -4.85 -11.52 -0.20
CA THR A 10 -4.23 -12.73 0.37
C THR A 10 -5.19 -13.53 1.24
N GLY A 11 -6.32 -12.94 1.65
CA GLY A 11 -7.24 -13.51 2.62
C GLY A 11 -6.73 -13.46 4.07
N THR A 12 -5.54 -12.88 4.31
CA THR A 12 -5.00 -12.73 5.65
C THR A 12 -5.74 -11.63 6.41
N LYS A 13 -6.06 -11.86 7.68
CA LYS A 13 -6.60 -10.80 8.54
C LYS A 13 -5.55 -9.71 8.78
N SER A 14 -5.95 -8.46 8.56
CA SER A 14 -5.14 -7.30 8.93
C SER A 14 -4.96 -7.20 10.45
N PRO A 15 -3.74 -6.89 10.96
CA PRO A 15 -3.53 -6.54 12.36
C PRO A 15 -4.05 -5.12 12.70
N VAL A 16 -4.36 -4.31 11.69
CA VAL A 16 -4.85 -2.93 11.82
C VAL A 16 -6.22 -2.79 11.17
N GLY A 17 -7.20 -2.26 11.88
CA GLY A 17 -8.53 -2.00 11.34
C GLY A 17 -8.52 -0.99 10.19
N GLN A 18 -9.59 -1.01 9.38
CA GLN A 18 -9.70 -0.09 8.24
C GLN A 18 -9.74 1.37 8.74
N GLY A 19 -8.78 2.17 8.27
CA GLY A 19 -8.68 3.57 8.65
C GLY A 19 -8.07 3.81 10.04
N GLU A 20 -7.60 2.78 10.75
CA GLU A 20 -7.08 2.94 12.12
C GLU A 20 -5.72 3.62 12.16
N SER A 21 -4.84 3.35 11.19
CA SER A 21 -3.54 4.05 11.09
C SER A 21 -3.71 5.57 10.97
N GLU A 22 -4.73 6.00 10.23
CA GLU A 22 -5.06 7.39 9.96
C GLU A 22 -5.64 8.11 11.19
N LYS A 23 -6.08 7.35 12.21
CA LYS A 23 -6.59 7.88 13.49
C LYS A 23 -5.52 7.99 14.58
N ALA A 24 -4.26 7.65 14.27
CA ALA A 24 -3.16 7.78 15.22
C ALA A 24 -3.04 9.24 15.71
N THR A 25 -3.04 9.43 17.03
CA THR A 25 -2.87 10.75 17.65
C THR A 25 -1.43 11.25 17.52
N ASP A 26 -0.46 10.35 17.60
CA ASP A 26 0.95 10.66 17.33
C ASP A 26 1.21 10.70 15.82
N GLN A 27 1.24 11.90 15.28
CA GLN A 27 1.55 12.17 13.87
C GLN A 27 3.02 12.58 13.67
N SER A 28 3.90 12.31 14.63
CA SER A 28 5.32 12.58 14.49
C SER A 28 5.91 11.81 13.30
N LYS A 29 6.93 12.38 12.65
CA LYS A 29 7.63 11.72 11.54
C LYS A 29 8.07 10.30 11.92
N ALA A 30 8.60 10.13 13.14
CA ALA A 30 9.06 8.84 13.63
C ALA A 30 7.93 7.80 13.68
N ASN A 31 6.78 8.15 14.25
CA ASN A 31 5.65 7.22 14.35
C ASN A 31 5.03 6.94 12.97
N VAL A 32 4.82 7.96 12.14
CA VAL A 32 4.28 7.78 10.78
C VAL A 32 5.20 6.89 9.95
N THR A 33 6.52 7.09 9.99
CA THR A 33 7.48 6.21 9.32
C THR A 33 7.36 4.77 9.82
N LYS A 34 7.29 4.55 11.13
CA LYS A 34 7.12 3.21 11.71
C LYS A 34 5.83 2.53 11.21
N LEU A 35 4.70 3.23 11.22
CA LEU A 35 3.41 2.70 10.76
C LEU A 35 3.45 2.34 9.27
N VAL A 36 4.06 3.20 8.45
CA VAL A 36 4.22 2.96 7.00
C VAL A 36 5.08 1.73 6.75
N MET A 37 6.24 1.62 7.39
CA MET A 37 7.16 0.48 7.22
C MET A 37 6.51 -0.84 7.65
N ALA A 38 5.80 -0.86 8.78
CA ALA A 38 5.06 -2.05 9.20
C ALA A 38 4.00 -2.50 8.17
N GLY A 39 3.36 -1.53 7.49
CA GLY A 39 2.44 -1.83 6.40
C GLY A 39 3.11 -2.45 5.16
N TYR A 40 4.35 -2.06 4.85
CA TYR A 40 5.14 -2.69 3.80
C TYR A 40 5.56 -4.11 4.18
N ASP A 41 6.03 -4.31 5.41
CA ASP A 41 6.42 -5.63 5.92
C ASP A 41 5.24 -6.60 5.84
N PHE A 42 4.03 -6.18 6.25
CA PHE A 42 2.82 -6.99 6.10
C PHE A 42 2.55 -7.39 4.64
N VAL A 43 2.65 -6.46 3.68
CA VAL A 43 2.46 -6.80 2.25
C VAL A 43 3.50 -7.84 1.81
N LEU A 44 4.77 -7.61 2.12
CA LEU A 44 5.88 -8.47 1.72
C LEU A 44 5.76 -9.88 2.33
N ASP A 45 5.42 -9.97 3.61
CA ASP A 45 5.34 -11.23 4.35
C ASP A 45 4.23 -12.15 3.85
N HIS A 46 3.19 -11.60 3.21
CA HIS A 46 2.09 -12.38 2.66
C HIS A 46 2.21 -12.60 1.15
N VAL A 47 2.66 -11.62 0.38
CA VAL A 47 2.86 -11.76 -1.07
C VAL A 47 3.93 -12.81 -1.38
N LYS A 48 5.03 -12.86 -0.60
CA LYS A 48 6.12 -13.85 -0.81
C LYS A 48 5.67 -15.31 -0.65
N LYS A 49 4.51 -15.55 -0.01
CA LYS A 49 3.96 -16.90 0.21
C LYS A 49 3.02 -17.33 -0.92
N MET A 50 2.68 -16.43 -1.85
CA MET A 50 1.80 -16.74 -2.97
C MET A 50 2.54 -17.51 -4.06
N THR A 51 1.88 -18.53 -4.61
CA THR A 51 2.38 -19.25 -5.78
C THR A 51 2.07 -18.52 -7.08
N PRO A 52 2.80 -18.79 -8.18
CA PRO A 52 2.46 -18.25 -9.49
C PRO A 52 1.03 -18.58 -9.95
N ALA A 53 0.50 -19.76 -9.59
CA ALA A 53 -0.89 -20.11 -9.89
C ALA A 53 -1.88 -19.20 -9.15
N GLN A 54 -1.64 -18.96 -7.84
CA GLN A 54 -2.48 -18.08 -7.03
C GLN A 54 -2.49 -16.63 -7.55
N LEU A 55 -1.36 -16.15 -8.08
CA LEU A 55 -1.29 -14.82 -8.69
C LEU A 55 -2.21 -14.67 -9.91
N ASN A 56 -2.46 -15.75 -10.65
CA ASN A 56 -3.32 -15.75 -11.84
C ASN A 56 -4.80 -15.99 -11.53
N GLU A 57 -5.17 -16.29 -10.27
CA GLU A 57 -6.56 -16.54 -9.89
C GLU A 57 -7.45 -15.31 -10.16
N PRO A 58 -8.67 -15.51 -10.68
CA PRO A 58 -9.66 -14.44 -10.78
C PRO A 58 -10.06 -13.96 -9.38
N PHE A 59 -10.18 -12.65 -9.25
CA PHE A 59 -10.38 -11.98 -7.98
C PHE A 59 -11.22 -10.72 -8.17
N LYS A 60 -12.17 -10.51 -7.26
CA LYS A 60 -13.00 -9.31 -7.25
C LYS A 60 -12.54 -8.37 -6.13
N LEU A 61 -11.66 -7.43 -6.46
CA LEU A 61 -11.07 -6.50 -5.50
C LEU A 61 -12.18 -5.63 -4.87
N PHE A 62 -12.22 -5.66 -3.53
CA PHE A 62 -13.24 -5.03 -2.70
C PHE A 62 -14.68 -5.34 -3.11
N GLY A 63 -14.92 -6.53 -3.67
CA GLY A 63 -16.26 -6.94 -4.11
C GLY A 63 -16.79 -6.16 -5.33
N ARG A 64 -15.93 -5.40 -6.04
CA ARG A 64 -16.36 -4.51 -7.13
C ARG A 64 -15.60 -4.69 -8.44
N PHE A 65 -14.29 -4.90 -8.39
CA PHE A 65 -13.45 -4.87 -9.59
C PHE A 65 -12.91 -6.25 -9.93
N ASP A 66 -13.39 -6.83 -11.02
CA ASP A 66 -12.91 -8.12 -11.53
C ASP A 66 -11.51 -7.98 -12.17
N MET A 67 -10.55 -8.76 -11.68
CA MET A 67 -9.16 -8.78 -12.16
C MET A 67 -8.44 -10.06 -11.66
N SER A 68 -7.18 -10.28 -12.01
CA SER A 68 -6.36 -11.31 -11.35
C SER A 68 -5.82 -10.81 -10.01
N LYS A 69 -5.41 -11.71 -9.10
CA LYS A 69 -4.70 -11.32 -7.87
C LYS A 69 -3.40 -10.56 -8.18
N ALA A 70 -2.68 -10.91 -9.23
CA ALA A 70 -1.50 -10.17 -9.68
C ALA A 70 -1.83 -8.72 -10.05
N THR A 71 -2.89 -8.49 -10.83
CA THR A 71 -3.35 -7.14 -11.18
C THR A 71 -3.80 -6.38 -9.92
N ALA A 72 -4.45 -7.04 -8.96
CA ALA A 72 -4.82 -6.42 -7.69
C ALA A 72 -3.59 -6.00 -6.86
N LEU A 73 -2.52 -6.80 -6.87
CA LEU A 73 -1.24 -6.44 -6.23
C LEU A 73 -0.58 -5.25 -6.94
N ALA A 74 -0.62 -5.22 -8.28
CA ALA A 74 -0.15 -4.07 -9.05
C ALA A 74 -0.92 -2.79 -8.69
N LYS A 75 -2.22 -2.88 -8.36
CA LYS A 75 -2.98 -1.73 -7.85
C LYS A 75 -2.51 -1.23 -6.48
N ILE A 76 -1.99 -2.09 -5.61
CA ILE A 76 -1.34 -1.62 -4.36
C ILE A 76 -0.13 -0.78 -4.72
N PHE A 77 0.70 -1.26 -5.65
CA PHE A 77 1.90 -0.56 -6.08
C PHE A 77 1.57 0.79 -6.73
N GLU A 78 0.65 0.83 -7.70
CA GLU A 78 0.19 2.07 -8.34
C GLU A 78 -0.39 3.07 -7.32
N HIS A 79 -1.19 2.57 -6.37
CA HIS A 79 -1.74 3.41 -5.32
C HIS A 79 -0.63 4.02 -4.47
N GLN A 80 0.41 3.23 -4.17
CA GLN A 80 1.54 3.70 -3.41
C GLN A 80 2.43 4.68 -4.18
N THR A 81 2.49 4.63 -5.51
CA THR A 81 3.22 5.65 -6.30
C THR A 81 2.40 6.93 -6.50
N HIS A 82 1.06 6.83 -6.49
CA HIS A 82 0.16 7.97 -6.64
C HIS A 82 0.30 9.02 -5.52
N HIS A 83 0.28 8.61 -4.25
CA HIS A 83 0.32 9.55 -3.11
C HIS A 83 1.67 10.29 -2.93
N PRO A 84 2.84 9.63 -3.10
CA PRO A 84 4.12 10.33 -3.19
C PRO A 84 4.14 11.36 -4.32
N GLY A 85 3.57 11.03 -5.49
CA GLY A 85 3.44 11.97 -6.60
C GLY A 85 2.65 13.24 -6.22
N GLN A 86 1.56 13.11 -5.46
CA GLN A 86 0.83 14.25 -4.90
C GLN A 86 1.67 15.02 -3.87
N THR A 87 2.40 14.31 -3.01
CA THR A 87 3.25 14.89 -1.95
C THR A 87 4.38 15.76 -2.52
N THR A 88 4.92 15.37 -3.67
CA THR A 88 5.95 16.15 -4.38
C THR A 88 5.52 17.59 -4.66
N VAL A 89 4.24 17.84 -4.95
CA VAL A 89 3.72 19.20 -5.15
C VAL A 89 3.75 19.99 -3.84
N TYR A 90 3.30 19.39 -2.73
CA TYR A 90 3.33 20.05 -1.42
C TYR A 90 4.75 20.39 -0.96
N LEU A 91 5.73 19.50 -1.18
CA LEU A 91 7.14 19.76 -0.86
C LEU A 91 7.66 20.99 -1.62
N ARG A 92 7.34 21.11 -2.91
CA ARG A 92 7.72 22.27 -3.72
C ARG A 92 7.07 23.57 -3.23
N ILE A 93 5.78 23.56 -2.89
CA ILE A 93 5.09 24.72 -2.30
C ILE A 93 5.78 25.13 -0.99
N ALA A 94 6.21 24.18 -0.19
CA ALA A 94 6.97 24.39 1.04
C ALA A 94 8.45 24.75 0.83
N LYS A 95 8.90 24.93 -0.42
CA LYS A 95 10.31 25.21 -0.80
C LYS A 95 11.30 24.12 -0.37
N VAL A 96 10.83 22.89 -0.22
CA VAL A 96 11.65 21.70 0.02
C VAL A 96 11.92 21.02 -1.31
N ILE A 97 13.18 20.63 -1.56
CA ILE A 97 13.54 19.83 -2.74
C ILE A 97 12.99 18.42 -2.55
N PRO A 98 12.05 17.95 -3.40
CA PRO A 98 11.50 16.61 -3.28
C PRO A 98 12.55 15.54 -3.65
N PRO A 99 12.41 14.31 -3.14
CA PRO A 99 13.22 13.19 -3.60
C PRO A 99 13.03 12.97 -5.11
N SER A 100 14.08 12.49 -5.78
CA SER A 100 14.02 12.16 -7.21
C SER A 100 13.16 10.92 -7.45
N GLU A 101 12.26 11.01 -8.43
CA GLU A 101 11.51 9.86 -8.91
C GLU A 101 12.38 9.02 -9.86
N LYS A 102 12.26 7.69 -9.78
CA LYS A 102 12.97 6.76 -10.68
C LYS A 102 11.95 6.04 -11.56
N LEU A 103 11.95 6.37 -12.85
CA LEU A 103 11.08 5.73 -13.83
C LEU A 103 11.69 4.42 -14.39
N PHE A 104 13.04 4.30 -14.37
CA PHE A 104 13.82 3.14 -14.82
C PHE A 104 15.11 3.01 -14.00
#